data_AF-A0A517TXP3-F1
#
_entry.id   AF-A0A517TXP3-F1
#
_cell.length_a   1.000
_cell.length_b   1.000
_cell.length_c   1.000
_cell.angle_alpha   90.00
_cell.angle_beta   90.00
_cell.angle_gamma   90.00
#
_symmetry.space_group_name_H-M   'P 1'
#
loop_
_entity.id
_entity.type
_entity.pdbx_description
1 polymer ?
#
loop_
_entity_poly.entity_id
_entity_poly.type
_entity_poly.pdbx_seq_one_letter_code
_entity_poly.pdbx_strand_id
1 'polypeptide(L)'
;MNRFKPLAAAILLYWLHGSAALGATVVFFDDTQVATPVASGITWDTVSSNGYLFTYTRDKLFTGGIGPDPIGRMVRVPWPAGVEAQAVTTPPPGVTDYKARLTLRRVDGDVFDLTAFTAKLLANTAGAGANIEIMPKLQGEDGFNDPLYFNASGYYGSNFSYDTTPNYLGSTALLKGFDEYVISLYVDYALTALTLEGALTALPGDFDADGRVDGADFLVWQRGESPAGATASDLALWQANFGAAAPLAAVAAAVPEPATLFQITIAAGVFLLAQRIFGITLSR
;
A
#
# COMPACT_ATOMS: atom_id res chain seq x y z
N MET A 1 16.93 -20.66 67.41
CA MET A 1 18.06 -20.70 66.45
C MET A 1 17.58 -21.31 65.14
N ASN A 2 17.86 -20.60 64.04
CA ASN A 2 17.17 -20.62 62.75
C ASN A 2 17.07 -21.98 62.04
N ARG A 3 15.88 -22.26 61.51
CA ARG A 3 15.67 -23.25 60.44
C ARG A 3 15.90 -22.55 59.09
N PHE A 4 16.96 -22.91 58.36
CA PHE A 4 17.11 -22.55 56.95
C PHE A 4 16.34 -23.56 56.10
N LYS A 5 15.41 -23.08 55.26
CA LYS A 5 14.87 -23.80 54.11
C LYS A 5 15.32 -23.08 52.83
N PRO A 6 15.59 -23.80 51.73
CA PRO A 6 16.10 -23.21 50.49
C PRO A 6 14.98 -22.48 49.74
N LEU A 7 15.25 -21.23 49.33
CA LEU A 7 14.44 -20.49 48.37
C LEU A 7 14.80 -20.99 46.96
N ALA A 8 13.94 -21.82 46.38
CA ALA A 8 13.91 -22.03 44.94
C ALA A 8 13.19 -20.82 44.32
N ALA A 9 13.95 -19.95 43.65
CA ALA A 9 13.38 -18.87 42.84
C ALA A 9 12.86 -19.48 41.53
N ALA A 10 11.53 -19.62 41.42
CA ALA A 10 10.89 -19.89 40.15
C ALA A 10 10.80 -18.56 39.37
N ILE A 11 11.65 -18.41 38.36
CA ILE A 11 11.51 -17.36 37.35
C ILE A 11 10.37 -17.81 36.43
N LEU A 12 9.20 -17.20 36.58
CA LEU A 12 8.08 -17.38 35.66
C LEU A 12 8.34 -16.48 34.45
N LEU A 13 8.88 -17.06 33.38
CA LEU A 13 9.05 -16.39 32.10
C LEU A 13 7.67 -16.31 31.43
N TYR A 14 7.02 -15.15 31.50
CA TYR A 14 5.80 -14.90 30.72
C TYR A 14 6.20 -14.74 29.25
N TRP A 15 5.94 -15.77 28.45
CA TRP A 15 5.86 -15.64 27.01
C TRP A 15 4.57 -14.89 26.67
N LEU A 16 4.68 -13.57 26.48
CA LEU A 16 3.70 -12.83 25.70
C LEU A 16 3.79 -13.36 24.27
N HIS A 17 2.87 -14.26 23.92
CA HIS A 17 2.56 -14.51 22.52
C HIS A 17 1.89 -13.25 22.03
N GLY A 18 2.64 -12.38 21.37
CA GLY A 18 2.04 -11.36 20.53
C GLY A 18 1.32 -12.09 19.41
N SER A 19 -0.02 -12.14 19.49
CA SER A 19 -0.84 -12.44 18.31
C SER A 19 -0.50 -11.41 17.26
N ALA A 20 0.01 -11.85 16.11
CA ALA A 20 0.21 -10.97 14.97
C ALA A 20 -1.19 -10.51 14.53
N ALA A 21 -1.49 -9.22 14.70
CA ALA A 21 -2.67 -8.61 14.10
C ALA A 21 -2.58 -8.82 12.59
N LEU A 22 -3.60 -9.43 11.98
CA LEU A 22 -3.65 -9.64 10.54
C LEU A 22 -4.06 -8.33 9.87
N GLY A 23 -3.10 -7.54 9.40
CA GLY A 23 -3.40 -6.26 8.76
C GLY A 23 -4.29 -6.40 7.52
N ALA A 24 -5.13 -5.41 7.26
CA ALA A 24 -5.87 -5.34 6.00
C ALA A 24 -4.91 -4.96 4.87
N THR A 25 -4.61 -5.90 3.98
CA THR A 25 -3.77 -5.68 2.80
C THR A 25 -4.55 -4.94 1.71
N VAL A 26 -4.01 -3.81 1.26
CA VAL A 26 -4.53 -3.04 0.12
C VAL A 26 -3.50 -3.03 -0.99
N VAL A 27 -3.89 -3.56 -2.14
CA VAL A 27 -3.12 -3.48 -3.40
C VAL A 27 -3.72 -2.35 -4.21
N PHE A 28 -2.91 -1.36 -4.58
CA PHE A 28 -3.35 -0.17 -5.32
C PHE A 28 -3.16 -0.28 -6.83
N PHE A 29 -3.82 0.64 -7.54
CA PHE A 29 -3.70 0.89 -8.98
C PHE A 29 -4.39 -0.18 -9.85
N ASP A 30 -5.58 -0.60 -9.41
CA ASP A 30 -6.51 -1.35 -10.25
C ASP A 30 -7.64 -0.45 -10.77
N ASP A 31 -8.25 -0.85 -11.89
CA ASP A 31 -9.26 -0.06 -12.61
C ASP A 31 -10.57 0.13 -11.83
N THR A 32 -10.79 -0.59 -10.73
CA THR A 32 -11.99 -0.44 -9.89
C THR A 32 -11.81 0.63 -8.81
N GLN A 33 -10.58 1.07 -8.54
CA GLN A 33 -10.31 2.04 -7.50
C GLN A 33 -10.52 3.47 -7.98
N VAL A 34 -11.02 4.32 -7.08
CA VAL A 34 -11.23 5.74 -7.34
C VAL A 34 -10.28 6.57 -6.50
N ALA A 35 -9.51 7.44 -7.15
CA ALA A 35 -8.79 8.52 -6.49
C ALA A 35 -9.70 9.74 -6.34
N THR A 36 -10.19 9.97 -5.11
CA THR A 36 -11.04 11.13 -4.79
C THR A 36 -10.15 12.32 -4.49
N PRO A 37 -10.25 13.46 -5.20
CA PRO A 37 -9.52 14.67 -4.87
C PRO A 37 -9.84 15.15 -3.45
N VAL A 38 -8.81 15.50 -2.66
CA VAL A 38 -8.95 15.97 -1.28
C VAL A 38 -8.54 17.43 -1.16
N ALA A 39 -7.35 17.77 -1.66
CA ALA A 39 -6.80 19.11 -1.57
C ALA A 39 -5.83 19.37 -2.72
N SER A 40 -5.59 20.64 -3.01
CA SER A 40 -4.71 21.07 -4.09
C SER A 40 -3.98 22.34 -3.66
N GLY A 41 -2.67 22.38 -3.89
CA GLY A 41 -1.84 23.56 -3.67
C GLY A 41 -1.14 24.01 -4.95
N ILE A 42 -0.28 25.02 -4.83
CA ILE A 42 0.46 25.59 -5.98
C ILE A 42 1.36 24.52 -6.62
N THR A 43 1.97 23.65 -5.81
CA THR A 43 3.02 22.73 -6.26
C THR A 43 2.75 21.27 -5.86
N TRP A 44 1.51 20.96 -5.48
CA TRP A 44 1.11 19.64 -5.01
C TRP A 44 -0.39 19.41 -5.16
N ASP A 45 -0.80 18.15 -5.12
CA ASP A 45 -2.18 17.69 -5.00
C ASP A 45 -2.26 16.56 -3.98
N THR A 46 -3.43 16.39 -3.37
CA THR A 46 -3.76 15.25 -2.50
C THR A 46 -5.02 14.56 -3.00
N VAL A 47 -4.95 13.23 -3.12
CA VAL A 47 -6.11 12.37 -3.37
C VAL A 47 -6.26 11.34 -2.27
N SER A 48 -7.47 10.83 -2.07
CA SER A 48 -7.76 9.71 -1.18
C SER A 48 -8.25 8.51 -1.98
N SER A 49 -7.79 7.32 -1.59
CA SER A 49 -8.26 6.04 -2.12
C SER A 49 -8.08 4.95 -1.06
N ASN A 50 -9.09 4.09 -0.89
CA ASN A 50 -9.07 2.95 0.03
C ASN A 50 -8.59 3.27 1.47
N GLY A 51 -8.96 4.43 2.01
CA GLY A 51 -8.57 4.84 3.37
C GLY A 51 -7.16 5.42 3.48
N TYR A 52 -6.46 5.64 2.37
CA TYR A 52 -5.14 6.27 2.32
C TYR A 52 -5.19 7.62 1.63
N LEU A 53 -4.27 8.51 2.01
CA LEU A 53 -4.00 9.80 1.41
C LEU A 53 -2.69 9.73 0.64
N PHE A 54 -2.73 10.20 -0.60
CA PHE A 54 -1.59 10.36 -1.49
C PHE A 54 -1.41 11.84 -1.73
N THR A 55 -0.40 12.45 -1.12
CA THR A 55 -0.01 13.84 -1.41
C THR A 55 1.23 13.82 -2.27
N TYR A 56 1.20 14.43 -3.44
CA TYR A 56 2.32 14.39 -4.37
C TYR A 56 2.61 15.75 -4.98
N THR A 57 3.88 15.96 -5.32
CA THR A 57 4.33 17.19 -5.97
C THR A 57 3.89 17.25 -7.43
N ARG A 58 3.55 18.46 -7.87
CA ARG A 58 3.07 18.82 -9.19
C ARG A 58 3.74 20.11 -9.62
N ASP A 59 4.40 20.11 -10.77
CA ASP A 59 5.08 21.31 -11.26
C ASP A 59 4.12 22.20 -12.05
N LYS A 60 3.10 22.73 -11.36
CA LYS A 60 2.01 23.50 -11.99
C LYS A 60 2.45 24.88 -12.50
N LEU A 61 3.64 25.33 -12.11
CA LEU A 61 4.22 26.60 -12.56
C LEU A 61 5.21 26.43 -13.71
N PHE A 62 5.42 25.20 -14.20
CA PHE A 62 6.33 24.95 -15.31
C PHE A 62 5.88 25.66 -16.60
N THR A 63 6.73 26.51 -17.17
CA THR A 63 6.48 27.24 -18.42
C THR A 63 7.42 26.83 -19.55
N GLY A 64 8.19 25.75 -19.40
CA GLY A 64 9.24 25.35 -20.34
C GLY A 64 8.75 24.63 -21.61
N GLY A 65 7.44 24.53 -21.83
CA GLY A 65 6.87 24.00 -23.09
C GLY A 65 7.06 25.00 -24.23
N ILE A 66 7.34 24.50 -25.45
CA ILE A 66 7.34 25.33 -26.66
C ILE A 66 5.93 25.24 -27.26
N GLY A 67 5.10 26.27 -27.09
CA GLY A 67 3.78 26.34 -27.72
C GLY A 67 2.68 26.89 -26.81
N PRO A 68 1.39 26.70 -27.18
CA PRO A 68 0.23 27.12 -26.39
C PRO A 68 -0.04 26.17 -25.20
N ASP A 69 0.94 25.38 -24.79
CA ASP A 69 0.78 24.38 -23.74
C ASP A 69 0.29 25.07 -22.46
N PRO A 70 -0.71 24.49 -21.77
CA PRO A 70 -1.18 25.03 -20.50
C PRO A 70 0.00 25.13 -19.53
N ILE A 71 0.00 26.20 -18.73
CA ILE A 71 0.99 26.39 -17.66
C ILE A 71 0.94 25.15 -16.73
N GLY A 72 2.10 24.54 -16.49
CA GLY A 72 2.25 23.33 -15.69
C GLY A 72 2.69 22.10 -16.50
N ARG A 73 3.40 21.17 -15.84
CA ARG A 73 3.86 19.93 -16.48
C ARG A 73 2.71 18.94 -16.64
N MET A 74 2.58 18.35 -17.84
CA MET A 74 1.59 17.31 -18.11
C MET A 74 1.77 16.09 -17.18
N VAL A 75 0.66 15.48 -16.77
CA VAL A 75 0.67 14.19 -16.05
C VAL A 75 0.72 13.07 -17.08
N ARG A 76 1.73 12.20 -16.98
CA ARG A 76 1.99 11.07 -17.89
C ARG A 76 1.41 9.76 -17.36
N VAL A 77 1.36 9.60 -16.04
CA VAL A 77 0.79 8.42 -15.36
C VAL A 77 -0.36 8.85 -14.45
N PRO A 78 -1.58 9.01 -14.99
CA PRO A 78 -2.77 9.30 -14.19
C PRO A 78 -3.30 8.03 -13.51
N TRP A 79 -4.07 8.22 -12.43
CA TRP A 79 -4.86 7.15 -11.83
C TRP A 79 -5.86 6.58 -12.85
N PRO A 80 -6.13 5.25 -12.87
CA PRO A 80 -5.64 4.21 -11.96
C PRO A 80 -4.29 3.60 -12.35
N ALA A 81 -3.66 3.97 -13.47
CA ALA A 81 -2.38 3.38 -13.91
C ALA A 81 -1.21 3.63 -12.93
N GLY A 82 -1.35 4.61 -12.05
CA GLY A 82 -0.38 4.92 -11.01
C GLY A 82 -0.65 6.28 -10.37
N VAL A 83 0.32 6.73 -9.58
CA VAL A 83 0.40 8.10 -9.08
C VAL A 83 1.76 8.70 -9.42
N GLU A 84 1.76 9.69 -10.31
CA GLU A 84 2.96 10.45 -10.65
C GLU A 84 3.30 11.47 -9.57
N ALA A 85 4.59 11.69 -9.30
CA ALA A 85 5.13 12.84 -8.59
C ALA A 85 6.15 13.55 -9.49
N GLN A 86 6.11 14.89 -9.50
CA GLN A 86 6.95 15.71 -10.38
C GLN A 86 7.95 16.52 -9.56
N ALA A 87 9.19 16.56 -10.02
CA ALA A 87 10.17 17.54 -9.56
C ALA A 87 9.64 18.93 -9.89
N VAL A 88 9.64 19.81 -8.90
CA VAL A 88 9.02 21.13 -8.98
C VAL A 88 10.08 22.19 -9.25
N THR A 89 9.78 23.17 -10.09
CA THR A 89 10.69 24.30 -10.36
C THR A 89 10.70 25.35 -9.25
N THR A 90 9.62 25.40 -8.47
CA THR A 90 9.48 26.27 -7.30
C THR A 90 9.02 25.39 -6.13
N PRO A 91 9.89 25.02 -5.18
CA PRO A 91 9.49 24.15 -4.09
C PRO A 91 8.58 24.88 -3.08
N PRO A 92 7.79 24.12 -2.29
CA PRO A 92 7.00 24.71 -1.20
C PRO A 92 7.88 25.51 -0.21
N PRO A 93 7.31 26.53 0.47
CA PRO A 93 8.03 27.25 1.52
C PRO A 93 8.64 26.29 2.56
N GLY A 94 9.90 26.49 2.90
CA GLY A 94 10.63 25.65 3.85
C GLY A 94 11.24 24.37 3.26
N VAL A 95 10.97 24.05 1.99
CA VAL A 95 11.64 22.96 1.26
C VAL A 95 12.71 23.56 0.35
N THR A 96 13.96 23.10 0.49
CA THR A 96 15.09 23.64 -0.28
C THR A 96 15.50 22.77 -1.46
N ASP A 97 14.97 21.54 -1.54
CA ASP A 97 15.17 20.65 -2.67
C ASP A 97 14.05 20.78 -3.70
N TYR A 98 14.31 20.32 -4.93
CA TYR A 98 13.38 20.38 -6.06
C TYR A 98 12.83 18.98 -6.41
N LYS A 99 12.93 18.01 -5.47
CA LYS A 99 12.66 16.61 -5.74
C LYS A 99 11.18 16.38 -6.06
N ALA A 100 10.91 15.36 -6.87
CA ALA A 100 9.59 14.74 -6.91
C ALA A 100 9.36 14.05 -5.56
N ARG A 101 8.19 14.25 -4.96
CA ARG A 101 7.83 13.69 -3.66
C ARG A 101 6.40 13.19 -3.65
N LEU A 102 6.22 12.00 -3.08
CA LEU A 102 4.94 11.39 -2.76
C LEU A 102 4.93 11.06 -1.26
N THR A 103 3.96 11.59 -0.54
CA THR A 103 3.70 11.29 0.86
C THR A 103 2.46 10.40 0.96
N LEU A 104 2.63 9.26 1.62
CA LEU A 104 1.55 8.32 1.94
C LEU A 104 1.20 8.44 3.41
N ARG A 105 -0.10 8.48 3.73
CA ARG A 105 -0.64 8.41 5.10
C ARG A 105 -1.95 7.65 5.08
N ARG A 106 -2.40 7.12 6.21
CA ARG A 106 -3.80 6.72 6.36
C ARG A 106 -4.67 7.93 6.68
N VAL A 107 -5.95 7.87 6.28
CA VAL A 107 -6.96 8.91 6.58
C VAL A 107 -7.26 8.98 8.08
N ASP A 108 -7.22 7.84 8.77
CA ASP A 108 -7.42 7.73 10.22
C ASP A 108 -6.18 8.12 11.04
N GLY A 109 -5.02 8.24 10.40
CA GLY A 109 -3.75 8.58 11.05
C GLY A 109 -3.04 7.40 11.70
N ASP A 110 -3.53 6.17 11.52
CA ASP A 110 -2.89 4.98 12.08
C ASP A 110 -1.62 4.59 11.32
N VAL A 111 -0.83 3.75 11.97
CA VAL A 111 0.34 3.13 11.37
C VAL A 111 -0.04 2.07 10.32
N PHE A 112 0.87 1.87 9.38
CA PHE A 112 0.79 0.85 8.35
C PHE A 112 2.18 0.46 7.84
N ASP A 113 2.24 -0.68 7.18
CA ASP A 113 3.43 -1.21 6.54
C ASP A 113 3.36 -0.91 5.03
N LEU A 114 4.48 -0.47 4.46
CA LEU A 114 4.67 -0.41 3.02
C LEU A 114 5.37 -1.69 2.60
N THR A 115 4.64 -2.68 2.12
CA THR A 115 5.18 -4.03 1.92
C THR A 115 5.77 -4.24 0.54
N ALA A 116 5.24 -3.58 -0.49
CA ALA A 116 5.82 -3.63 -1.83
C ALA A 116 5.46 -2.39 -2.66
N PHE A 117 6.30 -2.03 -3.61
CA PHE A 117 5.97 -1.03 -4.63
C PHE A 117 6.74 -1.23 -5.94
N THR A 118 6.19 -0.71 -7.03
CA THR A 118 6.89 -0.54 -8.31
C THR A 118 6.94 0.93 -8.66
N ALA A 119 8.14 1.44 -8.93
CA ALA A 119 8.36 2.80 -9.40
C ALA A 119 8.75 2.82 -10.88
N LYS A 120 8.07 3.67 -11.66
CA LYS A 120 8.38 3.97 -13.05
C LYS A 120 9.15 5.28 -13.16
N LEU A 121 10.31 5.26 -13.81
CA LEU A 121 11.05 6.48 -14.10
C LEU A 121 10.38 7.27 -15.22
N LEU A 122 10.24 8.58 -15.01
CA LEU A 122 9.75 9.53 -16.01
C LEU A 122 10.83 10.54 -16.43
N ALA A 123 12.09 10.21 -16.15
CA ALA A 123 13.30 10.85 -16.66
C ALA A 123 14.45 9.83 -16.72
N ASN A 124 15.57 10.19 -17.34
CA ASN A 124 16.78 9.35 -17.38
C ASN A 124 17.67 9.60 -16.16
N THR A 125 18.04 8.54 -15.44
CA THR A 125 18.95 8.58 -14.28
C THR A 125 20.21 7.74 -14.49
N ALA A 126 20.33 6.99 -15.58
CA ALA A 126 21.39 6.00 -15.79
C ALA A 126 22.81 6.59 -15.73
N GLY A 127 23.00 7.83 -16.20
CA GLY A 127 24.32 8.48 -16.22
C GLY A 127 24.78 9.03 -14.88
N ALA A 128 23.85 9.53 -14.06
CA ALA A 128 24.15 10.13 -12.76
C ALA A 128 24.00 9.14 -11.59
N GLY A 129 23.27 8.04 -11.82
CA GLY A 129 22.75 7.21 -10.76
C GLY A 129 21.54 7.84 -10.07
N ALA A 130 20.72 7.01 -9.45
CA ALA A 130 19.58 7.44 -8.65
C ALA A 130 19.20 6.40 -7.62
N ASN A 131 18.70 6.89 -6.49
CA ASN A 131 17.96 6.12 -5.51
C ASN A 131 16.63 6.83 -5.27
N ILE A 132 15.55 6.05 -5.20
CA ILE A 132 14.34 6.48 -4.50
C ILE A 132 14.68 6.48 -3.01
N GLU A 133 14.40 7.59 -2.35
CA GLU A 133 14.62 7.80 -0.93
C GLU A 133 13.27 7.68 -0.22
N ILE A 134 13.16 6.78 0.76
CA ILE A 134 11.97 6.64 1.58
C ILE A 134 12.33 6.97 3.02
N MET A 135 11.81 8.08 3.53
CA MET A 135 11.83 8.42 4.95
C MET A 135 10.47 8.08 5.55
N PRO A 136 10.35 6.98 6.32
CA PRO A 136 9.18 6.79 7.16
C PRO A 136 9.19 7.79 8.31
N LYS A 137 8.00 8.15 8.79
CA LYS A 137 7.83 9.00 9.95
C LYS A 137 6.85 8.35 10.92
N LEU A 138 7.01 8.67 12.19
CA LEU A 138 6.07 8.31 13.24
C LEU A 138 5.74 9.57 14.04
N GLN A 139 4.48 9.98 14.03
CA GLN A 139 4.00 11.17 14.73
C GLN A 139 4.76 12.45 14.34
N GLY A 140 5.19 12.54 13.07
CA GLY A 140 5.92 13.67 12.53
C GLY A 140 7.44 13.63 12.73
N GLU A 141 7.97 12.70 13.52
CA GLU A 141 9.40 12.48 13.68
C GLU A 141 9.94 11.49 12.65
N ASP A 142 11.20 11.66 12.23
CA ASP A 142 11.83 10.74 11.28
C ASP A 142 12.05 9.36 11.92
N GLY A 143 11.65 8.30 11.21
CA GLY A 143 11.78 6.92 11.68
C GLY A 143 13.22 6.40 11.67
N PHE A 144 14.09 7.04 10.89
CA PHE A 144 15.51 6.71 10.76
C PHE A 144 16.36 7.98 10.72
N ASN A 145 17.66 7.85 11.02
CA ASN A 145 18.61 8.97 10.90
C ASN A 145 18.82 9.39 9.44
N ASP A 146 18.73 8.44 8.51
CA ASP A 146 18.85 8.62 7.07
C ASP A 146 17.70 7.88 6.38
N PRO A 147 17.21 8.35 5.22
CA PRO A 147 16.18 7.64 4.49
C PRO A 147 16.69 6.27 4.02
N LEU A 148 15.77 5.33 3.81
CA LEU A 148 16.09 4.10 3.12
C LEU A 148 16.24 4.34 1.62
N TYR A 149 17.25 3.74 1.01
CA TYR A 149 17.60 3.96 -0.39
C TYR A 149 17.24 2.75 -1.25
N PHE A 150 16.60 3.01 -2.38
CA PHE A 150 16.16 2.01 -3.35
C PHE A 150 16.72 2.39 -4.73
N ASN A 151 17.66 1.59 -5.26
CA ASN A 151 18.33 1.87 -6.53
C ASN A 151 17.32 1.96 -7.67
N ALA A 152 17.27 3.13 -8.31
CA ALA A 152 16.39 3.43 -9.44
C ALA A 152 17.21 4.04 -10.60
N SER A 153 18.40 3.50 -10.84
CA SER A 153 19.29 3.95 -11.91
C SER A 153 18.90 3.31 -13.24
N GLY A 154 18.35 4.09 -14.17
CA GLY A 154 17.87 3.58 -15.46
C GLY A 154 17.43 4.65 -16.43
N TYR A 155 16.79 4.21 -17.51
CA TYR A 155 16.31 5.11 -18.56
C TYR A 155 14.85 5.51 -18.33
N TYR A 156 14.40 6.54 -19.05
CA TYR A 156 12.99 6.89 -19.09
C TYR A 156 12.13 5.66 -19.40
N GLY A 157 11.07 5.46 -18.60
CA GLY A 157 10.13 4.37 -18.77
C GLY A 157 10.49 3.06 -18.06
N SER A 158 11.72 2.92 -17.54
CA SER A 158 12.14 1.77 -16.73
C SER A 158 11.27 1.63 -15.46
N ASN A 159 10.97 0.38 -15.08
CA ASN A 159 10.25 0.05 -13.85
C ASN A 159 11.20 -0.66 -12.88
N PHE A 160 11.09 -0.33 -11.60
CA PHE A 160 11.84 -0.94 -10.51
C PHE A 160 10.87 -1.41 -9.44
N SER A 161 10.93 -2.68 -9.07
CA SER A 161 10.02 -3.30 -8.10
C SER A 161 10.79 -3.73 -6.86
N TYR A 162 10.22 -3.45 -5.69
CA TYR A 162 10.81 -3.76 -4.40
C TYR A 162 9.75 -4.37 -3.50
N ASP A 163 10.18 -5.32 -2.68
CA ASP A 163 9.36 -6.00 -1.69
C ASP A 163 10.19 -6.29 -0.42
N THR A 164 9.62 -7.07 0.49
CA THR A 164 10.25 -7.43 1.76
C THR A 164 11.41 -8.41 1.60
N THR A 165 11.64 -8.95 0.40
CA THR A 165 12.75 -9.86 0.14
C THR A 165 14.07 -9.08 0.23
N PRO A 166 15.09 -9.58 0.94
CA PRO A 166 16.39 -8.94 0.99
C PRO A 166 16.97 -8.76 -0.42
N ASN A 167 17.28 -7.51 -0.77
CA ASN A 167 17.79 -7.15 -2.09
C ASN A 167 18.79 -5.99 -1.95
N TYR A 168 19.93 -6.11 -2.63
CA TYR A 168 20.98 -5.08 -2.64
C TYR A 168 20.53 -3.79 -3.33
N LEU A 169 19.49 -3.86 -4.17
CA LEU A 169 18.84 -2.71 -4.79
C LEU A 169 17.91 -1.97 -3.82
N GLY A 170 17.59 -2.53 -2.66
CA GLY A 170 16.65 -1.96 -1.69
C GLY A 170 15.56 -2.96 -1.31
N SER A 171 15.11 -2.91 -0.05
CA SER A 171 14.07 -3.78 0.48
C SER A 171 13.14 -2.99 1.40
N THR A 172 11.85 -3.31 1.34
CA THR A 172 10.80 -2.68 2.15
C THR A 172 10.65 -3.34 3.53
N ALA A 173 11.47 -4.34 3.88
CA ALA A 173 11.34 -5.10 5.13
C ALA A 173 11.35 -4.24 6.42
N LEU A 174 11.97 -3.05 6.36
CA LEU A 174 12.05 -2.09 7.47
C LEU A 174 10.94 -1.03 7.44
N LEU A 175 10.11 -0.97 6.40
CA LEU A 175 9.02 0.01 6.25
C LEU A 175 7.76 -0.54 6.93
N LYS A 176 7.80 -0.63 8.25
CA LYS A 176 6.73 -1.23 9.07
C LYS A 176 6.42 -0.41 10.31
N GLY A 177 5.14 -0.26 10.63
CA GLY A 177 4.68 0.41 11.85
C GLY A 177 4.87 1.93 11.86
N PHE A 178 4.75 2.58 10.70
CA PHE A 178 4.86 4.04 10.54
C PHE A 178 3.54 4.65 10.08
N ASP A 179 3.25 5.89 10.48
CA ASP A 179 2.01 6.60 10.11
C ASP A 179 2.15 7.43 8.82
N GLU A 180 3.37 7.57 8.34
CA GLU A 180 3.69 8.31 7.13
C GLU A 180 4.92 7.76 6.41
N TYR A 181 4.89 7.73 5.08
CA TYR A 181 6.06 7.49 4.24
C TYR A 181 6.26 8.64 3.27
N VAL A 182 7.41 9.31 3.35
CA VAL A 182 7.84 10.32 2.40
C VAL A 182 8.79 9.68 1.38
N ILE A 183 8.29 9.49 0.16
CA ILE A 183 8.99 8.87 -0.96
C ILE A 183 9.47 9.98 -1.88
N SER A 184 10.77 10.08 -2.16
CA SER A 184 11.34 11.16 -2.96
C SER A 184 12.34 10.65 -4.01
N LEU A 185 12.42 11.36 -5.14
CA LEU A 185 13.46 11.17 -6.15
C LEU A 185 13.77 12.53 -6.80
N TYR A 186 15.02 12.77 -7.20
CA TYR A 186 15.42 14.06 -7.79
C TYR A 186 14.85 14.33 -9.19
N VAL A 187 14.20 13.35 -9.81
CA VAL A 187 13.47 13.45 -11.07
C VAL A 187 12.05 12.95 -10.92
N ASP A 188 11.21 13.25 -11.91
CA ASP A 188 9.85 12.74 -12.02
C ASP A 188 9.81 11.20 -12.01
N TYR A 189 8.86 10.66 -11.26
CA TYR A 189 8.57 9.23 -11.21
C TYR A 189 7.08 9.00 -10.96
N ALA A 190 6.63 7.76 -11.14
CA ALA A 190 5.31 7.34 -10.69
C ALA A 190 5.41 6.05 -9.89
N LEU A 191 4.55 5.87 -8.88
CA LEU A 191 4.27 4.53 -8.39
C LEU A 191 3.19 3.91 -9.26
N THR A 192 3.45 2.71 -9.80
CA THR A 192 2.53 1.98 -10.69
C THR A 192 2.10 0.63 -10.11
N ALA A 193 2.68 0.25 -8.97
CA ALA A 193 2.18 -0.81 -8.10
C ALA A 193 2.51 -0.39 -6.67
N LEU A 194 1.61 -0.66 -5.72
CA LEU A 194 1.83 -0.38 -4.31
C LEU A 194 0.98 -1.35 -3.49
N THR A 195 1.59 -2.00 -2.52
CA THR A 195 0.91 -2.84 -1.54
C THR A 195 1.19 -2.26 -0.16
N LEU A 196 0.11 -1.91 0.54
CA LEU A 196 0.14 -1.44 1.91
C LEU A 196 -0.59 -2.44 2.80
N GLU A 197 -0.11 -2.61 4.02
CA GLU A 197 -0.78 -3.43 5.02
C GLU A 197 -1.06 -2.55 6.25
N GLY A 198 -2.33 -2.21 6.45
CA GLY A 198 -2.73 -1.39 7.59
C GLY A 198 -2.73 -2.25 8.84
N ALA A 199 -2.19 -1.75 9.95
CA ALA A 199 -2.55 -2.33 11.24
C ALA A 199 -4.07 -2.21 11.38
N LEU A 200 -4.77 -3.31 11.65
CA LEU A 200 -6.19 -3.19 11.98
C LEU A 200 -6.29 -2.24 13.16
N THR A 201 -7.09 -1.18 13.01
CA THR A 201 -7.52 -0.35 14.14
C THR A 201 -7.99 -1.33 15.21
N ALA A 202 -7.34 -1.39 16.36
CA ALA A 202 -7.82 -2.19 17.47
C ALA A 202 -9.19 -1.63 17.86
N LEU A 203 -10.26 -2.24 17.33
CA LEU A 203 -11.61 -1.83 17.66
C LEU A 203 -11.81 -2.19 19.14
N PRO A 204 -12.38 -1.30 19.96
CA PRO A 204 -12.73 -1.67 21.32
C PRO A 204 -13.68 -2.88 21.28
N GLY A 205 -13.25 -4.03 21.83
CA GLY A 205 -14.02 -5.28 21.76
C GLY A 205 -13.58 -6.27 20.69
N ASP A 206 -12.65 -5.90 19.80
CA ASP A 206 -11.95 -6.80 18.86
C ASP A 206 -10.77 -7.43 19.61
N PHE A 207 -10.99 -8.65 20.10
CA PHE A 207 -10.10 -9.37 20.98
C PHE A 207 -9.21 -10.38 20.23
N ASP A 208 -9.59 -10.83 19.04
CA ASP A 208 -8.67 -11.61 18.18
C ASP A 208 -7.88 -10.76 17.16
N ALA A 209 -8.14 -9.44 17.13
CA ALA A 209 -7.49 -8.47 16.25
C ALA A 209 -7.69 -8.83 14.77
N ASP A 210 -8.89 -9.31 14.41
CA ASP A 210 -9.29 -9.60 13.02
C ASP A 210 -9.96 -8.42 12.31
N GLY A 211 -10.14 -7.31 13.04
CA GLY A 211 -10.65 -6.05 12.51
C GLY A 211 -12.18 -5.99 12.53
N ARG A 212 -12.82 -6.92 13.22
CA ARG A 212 -14.26 -6.94 13.47
C ARG A 212 -14.51 -7.17 14.96
N VAL A 213 -15.70 -6.82 15.40
CA VAL A 213 -16.19 -7.13 16.74
C VAL A 213 -17.37 -8.06 16.57
N ASP A 214 -17.13 -9.37 16.60
CA ASP A 214 -18.11 -10.40 16.33
C ASP A 214 -18.07 -11.58 17.32
N GLY A 215 -18.66 -12.72 16.95
CA GLY A 215 -18.74 -13.89 17.83
C GLY A 215 -17.38 -14.52 18.14
N ALA A 216 -16.38 -14.35 17.28
CA ALA A 216 -15.03 -14.86 17.49
C ALA A 216 -14.38 -14.16 18.70
N ASP A 217 -14.51 -12.85 18.80
CA ASP A 217 -14.06 -12.06 19.96
C ASP A 217 -14.73 -12.49 21.25
N PHE A 218 -16.04 -12.76 21.20
CA PHE A 218 -16.75 -13.26 22.36
C PHE A 218 -16.15 -14.58 22.88
N LEU A 219 -15.71 -15.46 21.98
CA LEU A 219 -15.04 -16.70 22.35
C LEU A 219 -13.65 -16.46 22.94
N VAL A 220 -12.90 -15.47 22.45
CA VAL A 220 -11.62 -15.03 23.04
C VAL A 220 -11.83 -14.55 24.48
N TRP A 221 -12.85 -13.71 24.70
CA TRP A 221 -13.24 -13.27 26.04
C TRP A 221 -13.64 -14.45 26.94
N GLN A 222 -14.46 -15.40 26.45
CA GLN A 222 -14.88 -16.56 27.23
C GLN A 222 -13.70 -17.45 27.67
N ARG A 223 -12.63 -17.52 26.87
CA ARG A 223 -11.40 -18.25 27.22
C ARG A 223 -10.49 -17.47 28.17
N GLY A 224 -10.84 -16.21 28.49
CA GLY A 224 -10.03 -15.33 29.31
C GLY A 224 -8.80 -14.78 28.59
N GLU A 225 -8.85 -14.77 27.25
CA GLU A 225 -7.76 -14.31 26.38
C GLU A 225 -7.93 -12.84 25.97
N SER A 226 -9.01 -12.17 26.37
CA SER A 226 -9.19 -10.73 26.17
C SER A 226 -8.19 -9.91 27.02
N PRO A 227 -7.96 -8.62 26.74
CA PRO A 227 -6.89 -7.83 27.36
C PRO A 227 -6.92 -7.78 28.91
N ALA A 228 -8.11 -7.74 29.52
CA ALA A 228 -8.28 -7.80 30.97
C ALA A 228 -8.68 -9.21 31.47
N GLY A 229 -8.68 -10.21 30.58
CA GLY A 229 -9.27 -11.53 30.80
C GLY A 229 -10.80 -11.48 30.80
N ALA A 230 -11.44 -12.59 31.20
CA ALA A 230 -12.91 -12.79 31.18
C ALA A 230 -13.65 -11.90 32.20
N THR A 231 -13.56 -10.58 32.04
CA THR A 231 -14.07 -9.56 32.95
C THR A 231 -15.35 -8.95 32.41
N ALA A 232 -16.17 -8.39 33.32
CA ALA A 232 -17.39 -7.70 32.93
C ALA A 232 -17.13 -6.42 32.11
N SER A 233 -15.97 -5.78 32.29
CA SER A 233 -15.57 -4.59 31.52
C SER A 233 -15.29 -4.93 30.06
N ASP A 234 -14.53 -5.99 29.80
CA ASP A 234 -14.23 -6.44 28.43
C ASP A 234 -15.51 -6.95 27.75
N LEU A 235 -16.37 -7.67 28.48
CA LEU A 235 -17.68 -8.05 27.95
C LEU A 235 -18.52 -6.83 27.55
N ALA A 236 -18.53 -5.78 28.37
CA ALA A 236 -19.27 -4.55 28.07
C ALA A 236 -18.68 -3.80 26.87
N LEU A 237 -17.35 -3.80 26.71
CA LEU A 237 -16.66 -3.26 25.53
C LEU A 237 -17.08 -4.01 24.26
N TRP A 238 -17.06 -5.34 24.28
CA TRP A 238 -17.53 -6.16 23.17
C TRP A 238 -19.01 -5.89 22.85
N GLN A 239 -19.89 -5.89 23.86
CA GLN A 239 -21.32 -5.63 23.67
C GLN A 239 -21.60 -4.24 23.07
N ALA A 240 -20.85 -3.23 23.48
CA ALA A 240 -21.02 -1.87 23.00
C ALA A 240 -20.60 -1.69 21.54
N ASN A 241 -19.73 -2.56 21.03
CA ASN A 241 -19.15 -2.46 19.69
C ASN A 241 -19.51 -3.65 18.79
N PHE A 242 -20.35 -4.60 19.24
CA PHE A 242 -20.72 -5.77 18.45
C PHE A 242 -21.30 -5.39 17.07
N GLY A 243 -20.73 -5.97 16.02
CA GLY A 243 -21.03 -5.64 14.63
C GLY A 243 -20.22 -4.46 14.07
N ALA A 244 -19.35 -3.84 14.87
CA ALA A 244 -18.34 -2.91 14.35
C ALA A 244 -17.33 -3.69 13.50
N ALA A 245 -16.94 -3.09 12.39
CA ALA A 245 -15.88 -3.59 11.54
C ALA A 245 -15.05 -2.41 11.07
N ALA A 246 -13.73 -2.59 11.06
CA ALA A 246 -12.84 -1.66 10.40
C ALA A 246 -13.26 -1.60 8.93
N PRO A 247 -13.24 -0.42 8.30
CA PRO A 247 -13.64 -0.28 6.90
C PRO A 247 -12.73 -1.16 6.03
N LEU A 248 -13.26 -2.32 5.62
CA LEU A 248 -12.61 -3.20 4.68
C LEU A 248 -12.70 -2.55 3.29
N ALA A 249 -11.55 -2.30 2.68
CA ALA A 249 -11.49 -2.09 1.24
C ALA A 249 -12.05 -3.36 0.57
N ALA A 250 -13.14 -3.23 -0.18
CA ALA A 250 -13.71 -4.35 -0.91
C ALA A 250 -12.72 -4.80 -1.99
N VAL A 251 -12.10 -5.98 -1.80
CA VAL A 251 -11.27 -6.60 -2.83
C VAL A 251 -12.21 -7.19 -3.89
N ALA A 252 -12.38 -6.48 -5.00
CA ALA A 252 -12.96 -7.05 -6.20
C ALA A 252 -11.92 -8.01 -6.81
N ALA A 253 -11.98 -9.29 -6.46
CA ALA A 253 -11.25 -10.29 -7.21
C ALA A 253 -11.78 -10.27 -8.66
N ALA A 254 -10.96 -9.81 -9.60
CA ALA A 254 -11.27 -9.90 -11.01
C ALA A 254 -11.48 -11.40 -11.34
N VAL A 255 -12.74 -11.80 -11.50
CA VAL A 255 -13.09 -13.13 -11.98
C VAL A 255 -12.56 -13.21 -13.41
N PRO A 256 -11.57 -14.08 -13.71
CA PRO A 256 -11.07 -14.21 -15.06
C PRO A 256 -12.26 -14.59 -15.95
N GLU A 257 -12.50 -13.82 -17.01
CA GLU A 257 -13.57 -14.13 -17.95
C GLU A 257 -13.41 -15.59 -18.41
N PRO A 258 -14.48 -16.40 -18.42
CA PRO A 258 -14.38 -17.77 -18.90
C PRO A 258 -13.81 -17.75 -20.32
N ALA A 259 -12.73 -18.50 -20.57
CA ALA A 259 -12.11 -18.63 -21.89
C ALA A 259 -13.01 -19.31 -22.95
N THR A 260 -14.32 -19.41 -22.70
CA THR A 260 -15.32 -20.06 -23.54
C THR A 260 -15.45 -19.40 -24.90
N LEU A 261 -15.29 -18.08 -25.01
CA LEU A 261 -15.31 -17.39 -26.31
C LEU A 261 -14.09 -17.77 -27.18
N PHE A 262 -12.92 -17.96 -26.57
CA PHE A 262 -11.71 -18.40 -27.27
C PHE A 262 -11.81 -19.88 -27.70
N GLN A 263 -12.47 -20.72 -26.91
CA GLN A 263 -12.71 -22.11 -27.26
C GLN A 263 -13.74 -22.27 -28.39
N ILE A 264 -14.79 -21.44 -28.42
CA ILE A 264 -15.81 -21.47 -29.49
C ILE A 264 -15.22 -20.97 -30.81
N THR A 265 -14.37 -19.94 -30.81
CA THR A 265 -13.73 -19.44 -32.04
C THR A 265 -12.71 -20.42 -32.61
N ILE A 266 -11.93 -21.09 -31.75
CA ILE A 266 -11.02 -22.17 -32.19
C ILE A 266 -11.82 -23.35 -32.74
N ALA A 267 -12.87 -23.80 -32.06
CA ALA A 267 -13.69 -24.92 -32.51
C ALA A 267 -14.37 -24.64 -33.86
N ALA A 268 -14.94 -23.43 -34.02
CA ALA A 268 -15.54 -22.99 -35.28
C ALA A 268 -14.49 -22.88 -36.41
N GLY A 269 -13.29 -22.36 -36.10
CA GLY A 269 -12.18 -22.27 -37.06
C GLY A 269 -11.70 -23.65 -37.53
N VAL A 270 -11.54 -24.61 -36.62
CA VAL A 270 -11.16 -25.99 -36.94
C VAL A 270 -12.25 -26.68 -37.77
N PHE A 271 -13.53 -26.47 -37.44
CA PHE A 271 -14.65 -27.06 -38.17
C PHE A 271 -14.73 -26.53 -39.62
N LEU A 272 -14.60 -25.22 -39.82
CA LEU A 272 -14.60 -24.61 -41.16
C LEU A 272 -13.38 -25.03 -42.00
N LEU A 273 -12.21 -25.18 -41.36
CA LEU A 273 -11.01 -25.69 -42.02
C LEU A 273 -11.18 -27.17 -42.43
N ALA A 274 -11.78 -28.00 -41.56
CA ALA A 274 -12.05 -29.40 -41.85
C ALA A 274 -13.07 -29.56 -42.99
N GLN A 275 -14.11 -28.73 -43.06
CA GLN A 275 -15.06 -28.70 -44.17
C GLN A 275 -14.37 -28.37 -45.51
N ARG A 276 -13.39 -27.45 -45.49
CA ARG A 276 -12.65 -27.04 -46.68
C ARG A 276 -11.64 -28.08 -47.16
N ILE A 277 -10.98 -28.80 -46.24
CA ILE A 277 -9.93 -29.79 -46.58
C ILE A 277 -10.53 -31.14 -47.00
N PHE A 278 -11.63 -31.56 -46.36
CA PHE A 278 -12.18 -32.93 -46.55
C PHE A 278 -13.47 -33.00 -47.37
N GLY A 279 -14.03 -31.87 -47.84
CA GLY A 279 -15.18 -31.88 -48.75
C GLY A 279 -16.46 -32.49 -48.16
N ILE A 280 -16.66 -32.36 -46.84
CA ILE A 280 -17.85 -32.89 -46.16
C ILE A 280 -19.02 -31.94 -46.40
N THR A 281 -19.81 -32.20 -47.43
CA THR A 281 -21.10 -31.53 -47.66
C THR A 281 -22.18 -32.23 -46.84
N LEU A 282 -22.84 -31.52 -45.92
CA LEU A 282 -24.07 -31.98 -45.29
C LEU A 282 -25.17 -32.02 -46.36
N SER A 283 -25.42 -33.20 -46.94
CA SER A 283 -26.62 -33.47 -47.72
C SER A 283 -27.82 -33.45 -46.78
N ARG A 284 -28.85 -32.68 -47.13
CA ARG A 284 -30.13 -32.63 -46.42
C ARG A 284 -30.83 -33.98 -46.37
#